data_AF-A0A954UIX3-F1
#
_entry.id   AF-A0A954UIX3-F1
#
_cell.length_a   1.000
_cell.length_b   1.000
_cell.length_c   1.000
_cell.angle_alpha   90.00
_cell.angle_beta   90.00
_cell.angle_gamma   90.00
#
_symmetry.space_group_name_H-M   'P 1'
#
loop_
_entity.id
_entity.type
_entity.pdbx_description
1 polymer ?
#
loop_
_entity_poly.entity_id
_entity_poly.type
_entity_poly.pdbx_seq_one_letter_code
_entity_poly.pdbx_strand_id
1 'polypeptide(L)'
;MPRQNQRTDASEIKSLEANCRDWCREHWGEQFSHLEVLASGSREFSRWLHLRVHLLSGATGLVSSQHRANGTELFAKQAIAHVRNTTCDGSEAIAREASALSHAAAAFAADATCRVPECLGVTRDGTTLILQWLDGRILDGELATAKWWGSRARFARTTRYMHRMGSWLQRYQANSDGANELSIAESVSLVPLIARARDHLQSLAEIEYNWHDSFLSRLAEHLDALLETCGGQCAGVLSHGDFGPWNVTVATVDGVDRCTVFDFYCAGRQSRWLDVANVRSYLEFLQLSPSLNGRRLGQLRDAFMSGYGQAWPQGCSEAAICLSYQRLCRLVDLAHRGPVGRLGKWRWSQAMQNWCGLLLKEMKESRKESQQR
;
A
#
# COMPACT_ATOMS: atom_id res chain seq x y z
N MET A 1 2.20 15.09 -4.88
CA MET A 1 2.71 16.12 -3.94
C MET A 1 4.23 16.10 -3.84
N PRO A 2 4.94 17.25 -3.79
CA PRO A 2 6.19 17.26 -3.05
C PRO A 2 5.80 16.76 -1.66
N ARG A 3 6.50 15.75 -1.14
CA ARG A 3 6.45 15.50 0.30
C ARG A 3 7.01 16.79 0.90
N GLN A 4 6.16 17.78 1.16
CA GLN A 4 6.41 18.65 2.30
C GLN A 4 6.53 17.63 3.40
N ASN A 5 7.77 17.31 3.76
CA ASN A 5 8.04 16.82 5.09
C ASN A 5 7.46 17.94 5.95
N GLN A 6 6.17 17.81 6.32
CA GLN A 6 5.63 18.54 7.45
C GLN A 6 6.70 18.31 8.50
N ARG A 7 7.38 19.39 8.89
CA ARG A 7 8.38 19.30 9.94
C ARG A 7 7.64 18.65 11.09
N THR A 8 7.92 17.38 11.34
CA THR A 8 7.30 16.69 12.45
C THR A 8 7.68 17.50 13.66
N ASP A 9 6.69 17.98 14.40
CA ASP A 9 7.00 18.76 15.57
C ASP A 9 7.81 17.86 16.50
N ALA A 10 8.97 18.35 16.92
CA ALA A 10 9.83 17.61 17.83
C ALA A 10 9.09 17.28 19.14
N SER A 11 8.09 18.08 19.51
CA SER A 11 7.21 17.80 20.65
C SER A 11 6.38 16.52 20.45
N GLU A 12 5.86 16.30 19.25
CA GLU A 12 5.01 15.16 18.91
C GLU A 12 5.82 13.86 18.84
N ILE A 13 7.04 13.91 18.29
CA ILE A 13 7.96 12.77 18.31
C ILE A 13 8.34 12.39 19.75
N LYS A 14 8.60 13.37 20.62
CA LYS A 14 8.88 13.12 22.04
C LYS A 14 7.69 12.51 22.78
N SER A 15 6.47 12.94 22.45
CA SER A 15 5.25 12.35 23.01
C SER A 15 5.11 10.88 22.60
N LEU A 16 5.30 10.57 21.32
CA LEU A 16 5.29 9.20 20.82
C LEU A 16 6.38 8.34 21.46
N GLU A 17 7.60 8.88 21.63
CA GLU A 17 8.69 8.19 22.33
C GLU A 17 8.33 7.87 23.79
N ALA A 18 7.71 8.82 24.50
CA ALA A 18 7.26 8.61 25.88
C ALA A 18 6.22 7.48 25.96
N ASN A 19 5.22 7.49 25.09
CA ASN A 19 4.21 6.42 25.01
C ASN A 19 4.84 5.04 24.74
N CYS A 20 5.81 4.98 23.82
CA CYS A 20 6.52 3.73 23.54
C CYS A 20 7.35 3.27 24.75
N ARG A 21 7.98 4.19 25.48
CA ARG A 21 8.76 3.88 26.68
C ARG A 21 7.89 3.32 27.79
N ASP A 22 6.70 3.89 28.00
CA ASP A 22 5.75 3.40 28.99
C ASP A 22 5.23 2.01 28.60
N TRP A 23 4.88 1.79 27.33
CA TRP A 23 4.53 0.45 26.83
C TRP A 23 5.67 -0.57 27.05
N CYS A 24 6.93 -0.19 26.80
CA CYS A 24 8.07 -1.08 27.02
C CYS A 24 8.23 -1.45 28.52
N ARG A 25 8.04 -0.49 29.43
CA ARG A 25 8.07 -0.72 30.88
C ARG A 25 6.94 -1.65 31.32
N GLU A 26 5.74 -1.47 30.80
CA GLU A 26 4.60 -2.35 31.09
C GLU A 26 4.84 -3.77 30.56
N HIS A 27 5.40 -3.90 29.35
CA HIS A 27 5.60 -5.18 28.69
C HIS A 27 6.77 -6.00 29.25
N TRP A 28 7.92 -5.36 29.52
CA TRP A 28 9.13 -6.04 30.01
C TRP A 28 9.41 -5.87 31.51
N GLY A 29 8.64 -5.01 32.20
CA GLY A 29 8.77 -4.78 33.64
C GLY A 29 10.20 -4.40 34.04
N GLU A 30 10.72 -5.08 35.06
CA GLU A 30 12.07 -4.88 35.58
C GLU A 30 13.17 -5.23 34.58
N GLN A 31 12.88 -5.99 33.52
CA GLN A 31 13.86 -6.32 32.50
C GLN A 31 14.14 -5.15 31.55
N PHE A 32 13.25 -4.17 31.46
CA PHE A 32 13.45 -3.00 30.60
C PHE A 32 14.54 -2.07 31.15
N SER A 33 15.61 -1.86 30.38
CA SER A 33 16.67 -0.91 30.74
C SER A 33 16.38 0.47 30.15
N HIS A 34 16.37 0.57 28.82
CA HIS A 34 16.14 1.83 28.12
C HIS A 34 15.69 1.60 26.67
N LEU A 35 15.20 2.68 26.07
CA LEU A 35 14.72 2.76 24.69
C LEU A 35 15.60 3.75 23.92
N GLU A 36 16.15 3.33 22.79
CA GLU A 36 16.89 4.17 21.83
C GLU A 36 16.01 4.42 20.60
N VAL A 37 15.88 5.68 20.17
CA VAL A 37 15.22 6.04 18.91
C VAL A 37 16.28 6.09 17.80
N LEU A 38 16.24 5.13 16.88
CA LEU A 38 17.19 5.01 15.78
C LEU A 38 16.83 5.90 14.59
N ALA A 39 15.54 6.03 14.32
CA ALA A 39 15.00 6.88 13.28
C ALA A 39 13.56 7.28 13.59
N SER A 40 13.10 8.39 13.01
CA SER A 40 11.71 8.82 13.08
C SER A 40 11.26 9.41 11.76
N GLY A 41 9.95 9.44 11.55
CA GLY A 41 9.37 10.11 10.39
C GLY A 41 7.88 10.35 10.54
N SER A 42 7.35 11.08 9.57
CA SER A 42 5.93 11.37 9.42
C SER A 42 5.49 11.13 7.98
N ARG A 43 4.26 10.67 7.82
CA ARG A 43 3.51 10.56 6.57
C ARG A 43 2.14 11.22 6.81
N GLU A 44 1.39 11.44 5.74
CA GLU A 44 0.10 12.16 5.75
C GLU A 44 -0.86 11.69 6.86
N PHE A 45 -0.87 10.39 7.19
CA PHE A 45 -1.79 9.79 8.17
C PHE A 45 -1.12 9.16 9.38
N SER A 46 0.21 9.21 9.48
CA SER A 46 0.92 8.49 10.54
C SER A 46 2.28 9.05 10.87
N ARG A 47 2.65 8.99 12.15
CA ARG A 47 4.03 9.13 12.63
C ARG A 47 4.60 7.77 12.92
N TRP A 48 5.91 7.64 12.84
CA TRP A 48 6.57 6.37 13.17
C TRP A 48 7.94 6.57 13.79
N LEU A 49 8.33 5.58 14.60
CA LEU A 49 9.66 5.44 15.19
C LEU A 49 10.26 4.07 14.85
N HIS A 50 11.54 4.05 14.53
CA HIS A 50 12.37 2.85 14.60
C HIS A 50 13.08 2.87 15.95
N LEU A 51 12.82 1.83 16.75
CA LEU A 51 13.23 1.77 18.14
C LEU A 51 14.17 0.59 18.36
N ARG A 52 15.10 0.75 19.30
CA ARG A 52 15.85 -0.36 19.90
C ARG A 52 15.59 -0.40 21.40
N VAL A 53 15.17 -1.57 21.86
CA VAL A 53 14.90 -1.85 23.27
C VAL A 53 16.08 -2.62 23.84
N HIS A 54 16.67 -2.07 24.91
CA HIS A 54 17.71 -2.71 25.69
C HIS A 54 17.12 -3.32 26.94
N LEU A 55 17.41 -4.60 27.18
CA LEU A 55 17.00 -5.33 28.37
C LEU A 55 18.20 -5.53 29.32
N LEU A 56 17.94 -5.63 30.63
CA LEU A 56 18.96 -5.97 31.61
C LEU A 56 19.47 -7.40 31.37
N SER A 57 20.79 -7.60 31.56
CA SER A 57 21.45 -8.88 31.28
C SER A 57 20.81 -10.02 32.07
N GLY A 58 20.37 -11.09 31.39
CA GLY A 58 19.73 -12.26 32.00
C GLY A 58 18.24 -12.43 31.64
N ALA A 59 17.63 -11.41 31.04
CA ALA A 59 16.27 -11.46 30.50
C ALA A 59 16.19 -12.28 29.20
N THR A 60 16.16 -13.61 29.32
CA THR A 60 16.03 -14.52 28.15
C THR A 60 14.63 -15.11 27.99
N GLY A 61 13.74 -14.88 28.96
CA GLY A 61 12.40 -15.45 28.96
C GLY A 61 11.37 -14.47 28.42
N LEU A 62 11.09 -14.53 27.11
CA LEU A 62 9.75 -14.37 26.48
C LEU A 62 9.78 -13.88 25.02
N VAL A 63 10.92 -13.42 24.49
CA VAL A 63 10.93 -12.79 23.16
C VAL A 63 11.32 -13.80 22.08
N SER A 64 10.48 -13.87 21.04
CA SER A 64 10.68 -14.62 19.80
C SER A 64 12.07 -14.35 19.19
N SER A 65 12.52 -15.23 18.30
CA SER A 65 13.81 -15.36 17.59
C SER A 65 14.62 -14.12 17.10
N GLN A 66 14.28 -12.89 17.49
CA GLN A 66 14.89 -11.63 17.04
C GLN A 66 15.78 -10.94 18.09
N HIS A 67 16.09 -11.57 19.22
CA HIS A 67 17.03 -10.97 20.16
C HIS A 67 18.43 -10.93 19.54
N ARG A 68 18.84 -9.75 19.08
CA ARG A 68 20.22 -9.52 18.66
C ARG A 68 21.05 -9.30 19.91
N ALA A 69 22.36 -9.58 19.82
CA ALA A 69 23.30 -9.32 20.92
C ALA A 69 23.23 -7.88 21.47
N ASN A 70 22.64 -6.94 20.71
CA ASN A 70 22.53 -5.52 21.02
C ASN A 70 21.10 -5.06 21.39
N GLY A 71 20.12 -5.96 21.54
CA GLY A 71 18.73 -5.62 21.90
C GLY A 71 17.67 -6.08 20.89
N THR A 72 16.42 -5.73 21.16
CA THR A 72 15.26 -6.02 20.29
C THR A 72 14.88 -4.77 19.51
N GLU A 73 14.76 -4.86 18.18
CA GLU A 73 14.33 -3.73 17.34
C GLU A 73 12.83 -3.78 17.07
N LEU A 74 12.17 -2.62 17.18
CA LEU A 74 10.73 -2.45 17.03
C LEU A 74 10.41 -1.34 16.02
N PHE A 75 9.19 -1.41 15.48
CA PHE A 75 8.59 -0.31 14.73
C PHE A 75 7.32 0.16 15.46
N ALA A 76 7.27 1.43 15.85
CA ALA A 76 6.08 2.04 16.43
C ALA A 76 5.40 2.93 15.41
N LYS A 77 4.09 2.78 15.22
CA LYS A 77 3.28 3.57 14.27
C LYS A 77 2.09 4.20 14.99
N GLN A 78 2.03 5.52 14.97
CA GLN A 78 0.92 6.28 15.54
C GLN A 78 0.02 6.83 14.43
N ALA A 79 -1.28 6.62 14.55
CA ALA A 79 -2.25 7.25 13.66
C ALA A 79 -2.36 8.75 13.96
N ILE A 80 -2.35 9.60 12.93
CA ILE A 80 -2.53 11.05 13.07
C ILE A 80 -3.89 11.42 12.48
N ALA A 81 -4.63 12.26 13.21
CA ALA A 81 -5.83 12.89 12.67
C ALA A 81 -5.47 13.74 11.44
N HIS A 82 -6.09 13.43 10.30
CA HIS A 82 -5.89 14.18 9.07
C HIS A 82 -7.22 14.67 8.56
N VAL A 83 -7.26 15.88 7.99
CA VAL A 83 -8.50 16.48 7.46
C VAL A 83 -9.15 15.65 6.34
N ARG A 84 -8.37 14.79 5.68
CA ARG A 84 -8.85 13.83 4.66
C ARG A 84 -9.25 12.47 5.21
N ASN A 85 -8.96 12.20 6.48
CA ASN A 85 -9.36 10.97 7.16
C ASN A 85 -10.32 11.31 8.29
N THR A 86 -11.52 11.77 7.93
CA THR A 86 -12.59 12.12 8.87
C THR A 86 -13.37 10.90 9.35
N THR A 87 -13.11 9.73 8.78
CA THR A 87 -14.00 8.57 8.95
C THR A 87 -13.79 7.82 10.26
N CYS A 88 -12.60 7.91 10.89
CA CYS A 88 -12.29 7.16 12.11
C CYS A 88 -11.35 7.95 13.01
N ASP A 89 -11.55 7.81 14.32
CA ASP A 89 -10.57 8.30 15.28
C ASP A 89 -9.25 7.49 15.19
N GLY A 90 -8.19 8.03 15.79
CA GLY A 90 -6.87 7.40 15.76
C GLY A 90 -6.87 6.00 16.38
N SER A 91 -7.62 5.79 17.46
CA SER A 91 -7.68 4.52 18.19
C SER A 91 -8.41 3.41 17.41
N GLU A 92 -9.54 3.73 16.79
CA GLU A 92 -10.30 2.84 15.92
C GLU A 92 -9.48 2.44 14.70
N ALA A 93 -8.74 3.40 14.10
CA ALA A 93 -7.86 3.10 12.98
C ALA A 93 -6.77 2.09 13.35
N ILE A 94 -6.12 2.26 14.51
CA ILE A 94 -5.11 1.33 15.01
C ILE A 94 -5.71 -0.02 15.40
N ALA A 95 -6.87 -0.05 16.06
CA ALA A 95 -7.54 -1.29 16.41
C ALA A 95 -7.89 -2.14 15.16
N ARG A 96 -8.36 -1.48 14.09
CA ARG A 96 -8.62 -2.16 12.80
C ARG A 96 -7.34 -2.65 12.13
N GLU A 97 -6.28 -1.84 12.12
CA GLU A 97 -5.00 -2.26 11.56
C GLU A 97 -4.41 -3.47 12.33
N ALA A 98 -4.49 -3.46 13.66
CA ALA A 98 -4.08 -4.58 14.51
C ALA A 98 -4.90 -5.85 14.23
N SER A 99 -6.22 -5.72 14.07
CA SER A 99 -7.11 -6.83 13.71
C SER A 99 -6.76 -7.40 12.32
N ALA A 100 -6.55 -6.54 11.32
CA ALA A 100 -6.15 -6.97 9.98
C ALA A 100 -4.79 -7.68 9.97
N LEU A 101 -3.82 -7.19 10.74
CA LEU A 101 -2.52 -7.82 10.91
C LEU A 101 -2.61 -9.19 11.58
N SER A 102 -3.43 -9.32 12.64
CA SER A 102 -3.66 -10.60 13.32
C SER A 102 -4.25 -11.63 12.36
N HIS A 103 -5.26 -11.24 11.58
CA HIS A 103 -5.86 -12.10 10.57
C HIS A 103 -4.86 -12.51 9.49
N ALA A 104 -4.07 -11.56 9.00
CA ALA A 104 -3.02 -11.86 8.04
C ALA A 104 -1.95 -12.79 8.65
N ALA A 105 -1.56 -12.59 9.90
CA ALA A 105 -0.56 -13.43 10.57
C ALA A 105 -1.01 -14.89 10.65
N ALA A 106 -2.29 -15.14 10.96
CA ALA A 106 -2.87 -16.48 10.92
C ALA A 106 -2.79 -17.12 9.53
N ALA A 107 -3.09 -16.36 8.47
CA ALA A 107 -3.02 -16.84 7.08
C ALA A 107 -1.59 -17.19 6.60
N PHE A 108 -0.56 -16.67 7.26
CA PHE A 108 0.85 -16.84 6.87
C PHE A 108 1.74 -17.53 7.91
N ALA A 109 1.17 -18.05 9.01
CA ALA A 109 1.93 -18.61 10.13
C ALA A 109 2.93 -19.73 9.73
N ALA A 110 2.57 -20.55 8.74
CA ALA A 110 3.40 -21.66 8.26
C ALA A 110 4.27 -21.33 7.03
N ASP A 111 4.24 -20.09 6.53
CA ASP A 111 4.91 -19.72 5.28
C ASP A 111 6.25 -19.02 5.53
N ALA A 112 7.35 -19.72 5.22
CA ALA A 112 8.71 -19.19 5.34
C ALA A 112 9.04 -18.09 4.30
N THR A 113 8.22 -17.95 3.26
CA THR A 113 8.45 -17.12 2.07
C THR A 113 7.59 -15.87 1.99
N CYS A 114 6.41 -15.91 2.60
CA CYS A 114 5.39 -14.87 2.58
C CYS A 114 4.98 -14.58 4.03
N ARG A 115 5.19 -13.36 4.51
CA ARG A 115 5.02 -13.00 5.93
C ARG A 115 4.26 -11.69 6.11
N VAL A 116 3.89 -11.43 7.35
CA VAL A 116 3.48 -10.12 7.88
C VAL A 116 4.29 -9.81 9.14
N PRO A 117 4.46 -8.53 9.53
CA PRO A 117 5.06 -8.20 10.82
C PRO A 117 4.20 -8.74 11.95
N GLU A 118 4.86 -9.24 12.99
CA GLU A 118 4.21 -9.57 14.25
C GLU A 118 3.71 -8.28 14.93
N CYS A 119 2.43 -8.27 15.33
CA CYS A 119 1.87 -7.23 16.17
C CYS A 119 2.18 -7.57 17.63
N LEU A 120 3.08 -6.78 18.24
CA LEU A 120 3.50 -7.00 19.63
C LEU A 120 2.52 -6.39 20.62
N GLY A 121 1.79 -5.34 20.22
CA GLY A 121 0.75 -4.73 21.03
C GLY A 121 0.33 -3.36 20.54
N VAL A 122 -0.55 -2.73 21.33
CA VAL A 122 -1.01 -1.35 21.15
C VAL A 122 -0.74 -0.60 22.45
N THR A 123 -0.39 0.68 22.38
CA THR A 123 -0.25 1.54 23.56
C THR A 123 -1.56 1.67 24.32
N ARG A 124 -1.49 2.02 25.60
CA ARG A 124 -2.66 2.13 26.48
C ARG A 124 -3.73 3.12 25.99
N ASP A 125 -3.31 4.19 25.32
CA ASP A 125 -4.21 5.18 24.72
C ASP A 125 -4.86 4.69 23.41
N GLY A 126 -4.49 3.51 22.92
CA GLY A 126 -5.02 2.92 21.69
C GLY A 126 -4.45 3.55 20.40
N THR A 127 -3.57 4.56 20.48
CA THR A 127 -3.21 5.37 19.29
C THR A 127 -1.95 4.92 18.58
N THR A 128 -1.16 4.03 19.19
CA THR A 128 0.12 3.58 18.65
C THR A 128 0.19 2.06 18.59
N LEU A 129 0.47 1.54 17.39
CA LEU A 129 0.72 0.14 17.11
C LEU A 129 2.21 -0.18 17.25
N ILE A 130 2.54 -1.24 18.00
CA ILE A 130 3.91 -1.72 18.19
C ILE A 130 4.10 -3.02 17.39
N LEU A 131 5.02 -2.97 16.44
CA LEU A 131 5.30 -4.04 15.49
C LEU A 131 6.74 -4.54 15.61
N GLN A 132 6.93 -5.80 15.24
CA GLN A 132 8.24 -6.36 14.92
C GLN A 132 8.94 -5.52 13.85
N TRP A 133 10.23 -5.23 14.06
CA TRP A 133 11.07 -4.64 13.02
C TRP A 133 11.27 -5.61 11.85
N LEU A 134 11.20 -5.07 10.63
CA LEU A 134 11.35 -5.82 9.40
C LEU A 134 12.73 -5.60 8.78
N ASP A 135 13.52 -6.66 8.74
CA ASP A 135 14.74 -6.68 7.96
C ASP A 135 14.45 -6.70 6.45
N GLY A 136 15.41 -6.21 5.67
CA GLY A 136 15.38 -6.25 4.21
C GLY A 136 15.26 -4.87 3.57
N ARG A 137 14.85 -4.86 2.31
CA ARG A 137 14.73 -3.65 1.49
C ARG A 137 13.32 -3.52 0.99
N ILE A 138 12.82 -2.30 0.84
CA ILE A 138 11.51 -2.07 0.22
C ILE A 138 11.57 -2.54 -1.25
N LEU A 139 10.57 -3.32 -1.67
CA LEU A 139 10.50 -3.91 -3.02
C LEU A 139 10.49 -2.83 -4.11
N ASP A 140 9.87 -1.68 -3.85
CA ASP A 140 9.93 -0.52 -4.75
C ASP A 140 11.38 -0.16 -5.16
N GLY A 141 12.30 -0.14 -4.20
CA GLY A 141 13.72 0.12 -4.46
C GLY A 141 14.37 -0.92 -5.40
N GLU A 142 13.87 -2.16 -5.41
CA GLU A 142 14.35 -3.21 -6.31
C GLU A 142 13.81 -3.06 -7.74
N LEU A 143 12.73 -2.31 -7.97
CA LEU A 143 12.19 -2.07 -9.30
C LEU A 143 13.15 -1.28 -10.19
N ALA A 144 14.13 -0.59 -9.61
CA ALA A 144 15.25 0.03 -10.34
C ALA A 144 16.07 -1.00 -11.16
N THR A 145 15.95 -2.30 -10.89
CA THR A 145 16.54 -3.37 -11.71
C THR A 145 15.90 -3.50 -13.11
N ALA A 146 14.72 -2.91 -13.31
CA ALA A 146 14.06 -2.80 -14.61
C ALA A 146 14.69 -1.74 -15.55
N LYS A 147 15.76 -1.05 -15.14
CA LYS A 147 16.56 -0.17 -16.02
C LYS A 147 17.14 -0.95 -17.20
N TRP A 148 17.39 -0.25 -18.32
CA TRP A 148 17.96 -0.82 -19.55
C TRP A 148 19.22 -1.66 -19.33
N TRP A 149 20.12 -1.15 -18.49
CA TRP A 149 21.40 -1.78 -18.17
C TRP A 149 21.41 -2.45 -16.79
N GLY A 150 20.24 -2.75 -16.24
CA GLY A 150 20.13 -3.43 -14.94
C GLY A 150 20.66 -4.86 -15.01
N SER A 151 21.33 -5.31 -13.93
CA SER A 151 21.85 -6.68 -13.79
C SER A 151 20.75 -7.73 -14.02
N ARG A 152 21.02 -8.70 -14.90
CA ARG A 152 20.09 -9.82 -15.20
C ARG A 152 19.78 -10.65 -13.96
N ALA A 153 20.80 -10.96 -13.15
CA ALA A 153 20.63 -11.75 -11.94
C ALA A 153 19.75 -11.02 -10.91
N ARG A 154 19.98 -9.70 -10.72
CA ARG A 154 19.14 -8.89 -9.83
C ARG A 154 17.71 -8.79 -10.36
N PHE A 155 17.53 -8.58 -11.66
CA PHE A 155 16.21 -8.52 -12.28
C PHE A 155 15.44 -9.84 -12.11
N ALA A 156 16.08 -10.99 -12.35
CA ALA A 156 15.46 -12.30 -12.13
C ALA A 156 15.01 -12.50 -10.67
N ARG A 157 15.78 -12.00 -9.70
CA ARG A 157 15.37 -11.99 -8.30
C ARG A 157 14.17 -11.07 -8.04
N THR A 158 14.16 -9.85 -8.60
CA THR A 158 12.99 -8.95 -8.52
C THR A 158 11.75 -9.59 -9.12
N THR A 159 11.87 -10.32 -10.24
CA THR A 159 10.76 -11.08 -10.84
C THR A 159 10.20 -12.12 -9.87
N ARG A 160 11.05 -12.84 -9.14
CA ARG A 160 10.60 -13.78 -8.09
C ARG A 160 9.89 -13.08 -6.93
N TYR A 161 10.37 -11.91 -6.51
CA TYR A 161 9.69 -11.12 -5.48
C TYR A 161 8.31 -10.65 -5.94
N MET A 162 8.18 -10.18 -7.18
CA MET A 162 6.88 -9.79 -7.74
C MET A 162 5.90 -10.96 -7.82
N HIS A 163 6.38 -12.15 -8.22
CA HIS A 163 5.57 -13.37 -8.18
C HIS A 163 5.10 -13.68 -6.75
N ARG A 164 6.00 -13.67 -5.77
CA ARG A 164 5.65 -13.92 -4.36
C ARG A 164 4.70 -12.90 -3.79
N MET A 165 4.83 -11.64 -4.18
CA MET A 165 3.86 -10.58 -3.84
C MET A 165 2.46 -10.90 -4.39
N GLY A 166 2.37 -11.40 -5.63
CA GLY A 166 1.10 -11.88 -6.19
C GLY A 166 0.52 -13.07 -5.42
N SER A 167 1.34 -14.07 -5.11
CA SER A 167 0.93 -15.26 -4.35
C SER A 167 0.50 -14.92 -2.92
N TRP A 168 1.19 -13.95 -2.30
CA TRP A 168 0.79 -13.39 -1.01
C TRP A 168 -0.63 -12.82 -1.09
N LEU A 169 -0.90 -11.94 -2.07
CA LEU A 169 -2.22 -11.30 -2.19
C LEU A 169 -3.33 -12.32 -2.44
N GLN A 170 -3.09 -13.29 -3.32
CA GLN A 170 -4.03 -14.37 -3.59
C GLN A 170 -4.39 -15.12 -2.30
N ARG A 171 -3.39 -15.52 -1.51
CA ARG A 171 -3.62 -16.23 -0.25
C ARG A 171 -4.35 -15.36 0.77
N TYR A 172 -3.97 -14.09 0.91
CA TYR A 172 -4.64 -13.18 1.83
C TYR A 172 -6.13 -13.04 1.49
N GLN A 173 -6.45 -12.83 0.21
CA GLN A 173 -7.83 -12.76 -0.28
C GLN A 173 -8.58 -14.09 -0.19
N ALA A 174 -7.91 -15.24 -0.34
CA ALA A 174 -8.53 -16.55 -0.21
C ALA A 174 -8.93 -16.89 1.24
N ASN A 175 -8.27 -16.29 2.24
CA ASN A 175 -8.60 -16.48 3.66
C ASN A 175 -9.70 -15.51 4.16
N SER A 176 -10.53 -14.98 3.25
CA SER A 176 -11.62 -14.06 3.60
C SER A 176 -12.76 -14.72 4.39
N ASP A 177 -12.91 -16.04 4.29
CA ASP A 177 -14.00 -16.80 4.91
C ASP A 177 -13.75 -17.07 6.40
N GLY A 178 -12.49 -16.99 6.86
CA GLY A 178 -12.14 -17.14 8.27
C GLY A 178 -12.41 -15.89 9.11
N ALA A 179 -12.72 -14.75 8.48
CA ALA A 179 -12.85 -13.45 9.14
C ALA A 179 -14.27 -13.21 9.71
N ASN A 180 -14.88 -14.24 10.31
CA ASN A 180 -16.25 -14.18 10.84
C ASN A 180 -16.46 -13.11 11.94
N GLU A 181 -15.39 -12.66 12.60
CA GLU A 181 -15.46 -11.59 13.62
C GLU A 181 -15.57 -10.18 13.03
N LEU A 182 -15.19 -9.99 11.76
CA LEU A 182 -15.49 -8.76 11.02
C LEU A 182 -16.91 -8.88 10.44
N SER A 183 -17.92 -8.86 11.31
CA SER A 183 -19.37 -8.90 11.03
C SER A 183 -19.81 -7.90 9.95
N ILE A 184 -19.59 -8.19 8.67
CA ILE A 184 -19.89 -7.28 7.56
C ILE A 184 -20.24 -8.08 6.29
N ALA A 185 -21.26 -7.62 5.56
CA ALA A 185 -21.94 -8.25 4.42
C ALA A 185 -21.03 -8.94 3.38
N GLU A 186 -21.55 -10.01 2.77
CA GLU A 186 -20.92 -10.77 1.67
C GLU A 186 -20.60 -9.88 0.45
N SER A 187 -21.45 -8.88 0.19
CA SER A 187 -21.27 -7.88 -0.86
C SER A 187 -20.65 -6.58 -0.33
N VAL A 188 -19.73 -5.99 -1.08
CA VAL A 188 -19.18 -4.65 -0.81
C VAL A 188 -19.72 -3.66 -1.83
N SER A 189 -20.18 -2.50 -1.34
CA SER A 189 -20.60 -1.39 -2.19
C SER A 189 -19.39 -0.72 -2.85
N LEU A 190 -19.46 -0.51 -4.16
CA LEU A 190 -18.46 0.25 -4.92
C LEU A 190 -18.73 1.76 -4.89
N VAL A 191 -19.89 2.19 -4.37
CA VAL A 191 -20.29 3.61 -4.27
C VAL A 191 -19.23 4.47 -3.54
N PRO A 192 -18.66 4.06 -2.40
CA PRO A 192 -17.63 4.86 -1.73
C PRO A 192 -16.34 5.01 -2.57
N LEU A 193 -16.01 4.03 -3.41
CA LEU A 193 -14.85 4.11 -4.30
C LEU A 193 -15.08 5.15 -5.40
N ILE A 194 -16.28 5.17 -5.98
CA ILE A 194 -16.68 6.16 -6.99
C ILE A 194 -16.77 7.56 -6.39
N ALA A 195 -17.29 7.70 -5.17
CA ALA A 195 -17.31 8.98 -4.46
C ALA A 195 -15.89 9.55 -4.31
N ARG A 196 -14.93 8.74 -3.84
CA ARG A 196 -13.51 9.14 -3.78
C ARG A 196 -12.92 9.47 -5.15
N ALA A 197 -13.32 8.75 -6.20
CA ALA A 197 -12.91 9.08 -7.57
C ALA A 197 -13.43 10.48 -7.97
N ARG A 198 -14.66 10.83 -7.64
CA ARG A 198 -15.22 12.17 -7.90
C ARG A 198 -14.49 13.26 -7.12
N ASP A 199 -14.15 13.03 -5.86
CA ASP A 199 -13.34 13.97 -5.07
C ASP A 199 -11.97 14.21 -5.71
N HIS A 200 -11.37 13.16 -6.28
CA HIS A 200 -10.13 13.27 -7.05
C HIS A 200 -10.30 14.04 -8.36
N LEU A 201 -11.40 13.85 -9.09
CA LEU A 201 -11.70 14.65 -10.30
C LEU A 201 -11.90 16.12 -9.95
N GLN A 202 -12.61 16.41 -8.87
CA GLN A 202 -12.78 17.77 -8.35
C GLN A 202 -11.42 18.38 -7.99
N SER A 203 -10.56 17.62 -7.31
CA SER A 203 -9.19 18.06 -6.99
C SER A 203 -8.37 18.36 -8.25
N LEU A 204 -8.58 17.62 -9.36
CA LEU A 204 -7.91 17.92 -10.63
C LEU A 204 -8.41 19.24 -11.24
N ALA A 205 -9.72 19.49 -11.20
CA ALA A 205 -10.32 20.71 -11.73
C ALA A 205 -9.80 21.98 -11.02
N GLU A 206 -9.38 21.85 -9.76
CA GLU A 206 -8.78 22.94 -8.97
C GLU A 206 -7.29 23.19 -9.29
N ILE A 207 -6.62 22.27 -9.98
CA ILE A 207 -5.22 22.42 -10.36
C ILE A 207 -5.11 23.20 -11.67
N GLU A 208 -4.27 24.24 -11.67
CA GLU A 208 -3.97 25.08 -12.85
C GLU A 208 -3.23 24.29 -13.95
N TYR A 209 -3.99 23.50 -14.70
CA TYR A 209 -3.60 22.79 -15.91
C TYR A 209 -4.73 22.87 -16.91
N ASN A 210 -4.41 22.87 -18.21
CA ASN A 210 -5.42 22.89 -19.29
C ASN A 210 -6.09 21.52 -19.42
N TRP A 211 -6.82 21.11 -18.39
CA TRP A 211 -7.80 20.03 -18.50
C TRP A 211 -8.85 20.47 -19.51
N HIS A 212 -9.14 19.64 -20.50
CA HIS A 212 -10.36 19.85 -21.27
C HIS A 212 -11.53 19.52 -20.35
N ASP A 213 -12.48 20.45 -20.12
CA ASP A 213 -13.65 20.19 -19.27
C ASP A 213 -14.40 18.92 -19.71
N SER A 214 -14.49 18.71 -21.03
CA SER A 214 -15.06 17.50 -21.61
C SER A 214 -14.33 16.20 -21.23
N PHE A 215 -13.05 16.25 -20.86
CA PHE A 215 -12.33 15.06 -20.38
C PHE A 215 -12.78 14.65 -18.97
N LEU A 216 -12.80 15.61 -18.02
CA LEU A 216 -13.16 15.32 -16.63
C LEU A 216 -14.63 14.87 -16.53
N SER A 217 -15.55 15.57 -17.21
CA SER A 217 -16.97 15.19 -17.24
C SER A 217 -17.18 13.81 -17.86
N ARG A 218 -16.53 13.51 -18.99
CA ARG A 218 -16.65 12.19 -19.63
C ARG A 218 -16.08 11.06 -18.76
N LEU A 219 -15.03 11.33 -17.99
CA LEU A 219 -14.46 10.33 -17.08
C LEU A 219 -15.42 10.08 -15.89
N ALA A 220 -16.05 11.11 -15.34
CA ALA A 220 -17.10 10.96 -14.34
C ALA A 220 -18.29 10.15 -14.87
N GLU A 221 -18.84 10.52 -16.04
CA GLU A 221 -19.91 9.77 -16.72
C GLU A 221 -19.53 8.31 -16.98
N HIS A 222 -18.28 8.06 -17.35
CA HIS A 222 -17.80 6.70 -17.58
C HIS A 222 -17.77 5.86 -16.30
N LEU A 223 -17.29 6.43 -15.20
CA LEU A 223 -17.27 5.77 -13.89
C LEU A 223 -18.69 5.43 -13.42
N ASP A 224 -19.64 6.34 -13.64
CA ASP A 224 -21.05 6.14 -13.31
C ASP A 224 -21.67 5.02 -14.15
N ALA A 225 -21.43 5.02 -15.47
CA ALA A 225 -21.90 3.96 -16.36
C ALA A 225 -21.32 2.58 -15.98
N LEU A 226 -20.05 2.51 -15.55
CA LEU A 226 -19.46 1.26 -15.07
C LEU A 226 -20.13 0.80 -13.76
N LEU A 227 -20.40 1.73 -12.83
CA LEU A 227 -21.06 1.44 -11.57
C LEU A 227 -22.49 0.90 -11.78
N GLU A 228 -23.24 1.52 -12.68
CA GLU A 228 -24.57 1.05 -13.10
C GLU A 228 -24.50 -0.36 -13.69
N THR A 229 -23.52 -0.61 -14.56
CA THR A 229 -23.34 -1.93 -15.22
C THR A 229 -23.08 -3.06 -14.22
N CYS A 230 -22.37 -2.81 -13.12
CA CYS A 230 -22.13 -3.81 -12.08
C CYS A 230 -23.13 -3.76 -10.92
N GLY A 231 -24.22 -2.98 -11.02
CA GLY A 231 -25.25 -2.88 -9.98
C GLY A 231 -24.77 -2.26 -8.67
N GLY A 232 -23.64 -1.53 -8.68
CA GLY A 232 -23.10 -0.86 -7.50
C GLY A 232 -22.46 -1.75 -6.43
N GLN A 233 -22.41 -3.07 -6.63
CA GLN A 233 -21.91 -4.04 -5.64
C GLN A 233 -20.92 -5.02 -6.26
N CYS A 234 -20.06 -5.60 -5.43
CA CYS A 234 -19.13 -6.66 -5.82
C CYS A 234 -18.96 -7.68 -4.70
N ALA A 235 -18.43 -8.86 -5.04
CA ALA A 235 -18.02 -9.85 -4.04
C ALA A 235 -16.87 -9.27 -3.20
N GLY A 236 -17.09 -9.16 -1.89
CA GLY A 236 -16.08 -8.64 -0.98
C GLY A 236 -15.01 -9.68 -0.69
N VAL A 237 -13.74 -9.28 -0.74
CA VAL A 237 -12.62 -10.05 -0.17
C VAL A 237 -11.81 -9.16 0.75
N LEU A 238 -10.99 -9.76 1.62
CA LEU A 238 -10.00 -9.02 2.37
C LEU A 238 -9.00 -8.35 1.42
N SER A 239 -9.03 -7.03 1.43
CA SER A 239 -8.11 -6.16 0.69
C SER A 239 -7.15 -5.52 1.68
N HIS A 240 -5.92 -5.30 1.25
CA HIS A 240 -4.96 -4.47 1.98
C HIS A 240 -5.25 -2.98 1.75
N GLY A 241 -5.89 -2.62 0.64
CA GLY A 241 -6.40 -1.26 0.36
C GLY A 241 -5.34 -0.26 -0.11
N ASP A 242 -4.09 -0.42 0.33
CA ASP A 242 -2.90 0.24 -0.24
C ASP A 242 -1.82 -0.78 -0.62
N PHE A 243 -2.21 -1.87 -1.30
CA PHE A 243 -1.26 -2.90 -1.69
C PHE A 243 -0.34 -2.46 -2.84
N GLY A 244 0.97 -2.49 -2.60
CA GLY A 244 1.94 -2.10 -3.61
C GLY A 244 3.38 -2.38 -3.20
N PRO A 245 4.34 -2.33 -4.14
CA PRO A 245 5.76 -2.59 -3.85
C PRO A 245 6.38 -1.70 -2.76
N TRP A 246 5.77 -0.56 -2.44
CA TRP A 246 6.21 0.34 -1.37
C TRP A 246 5.85 -0.14 0.04
N ASN A 247 4.91 -1.08 0.16
CA ASN A 247 4.44 -1.70 1.41
C ASN A 247 4.87 -3.18 1.51
N VAL A 248 5.95 -3.54 0.79
CA VAL A 248 6.55 -4.89 0.82
C VAL A 248 8.04 -4.77 1.11
N THR A 249 8.52 -5.44 2.16
CA THR A 249 9.95 -5.66 2.35
C THR A 249 10.36 -6.99 1.74
N VAL A 250 11.57 -7.04 1.20
CA VAL A 250 12.17 -8.24 0.64
C VAL A 250 13.57 -8.48 1.18
N ALA A 251 13.85 -9.74 1.50
CA ALA A 251 15.14 -10.19 2.00
C ALA A 251 15.45 -11.58 1.45
N THR A 252 16.73 -11.96 1.44
CA THR A 252 17.13 -13.35 1.25
C THR A 252 17.73 -13.79 2.58
N VAL A 253 17.12 -14.77 3.24
CA VAL A 253 17.55 -15.29 4.53
C VAL A 253 17.78 -16.78 4.39
N ASP A 254 18.98 -17.25 4.71
CA ASP A 254 19.40 -18.65 4.55
C ASP A 254 19.17 -19.19 3.12
N GLY A 255 19.43 -18.33 2.12
CA GLY A 255 19.23 -18.66 0.71
C GLY A 255 17.77 -18.63 0.24
N VAL A 256 16.82 -18.35 1.13
CA VAL A 256 15.39 -18.26 0.82
C VAL A 256 14.99 -16.80 0.66
N ASP A 257 14.54 -16.43 -0.54
CA ASP A 257 13.89 -15.14 -0.78
C ASP A 257 12.64 -15.03 0.13
N ARG A 258 12.34 -13.87 0.69
CA ARG A 258 11.18 -13.63 1.57
C ARG A 258 10.52 -12.31 1.18
N CYS A 259 9.20 -12.27 1.25
CA CYS A 259 8.38 -11.07 1.11
C CYS A 259 7.56 -10.87 2.39
N THR A 260 7.66 -9.68 2.99
CA THR A 260 6.83 -9.31 4.14
C THR A 260 5.98 -8.09 3.78
N VAL A 261 4.67 -8.22 3.88
CA VAL A 261 3.71 -7.14 3.61
C VAL A 261 3.40 -6.42 4.92
N PHE A 262 3.38 -5.10 4.92
CA PHE A 262 3.16 -4.26 6.10
C PHE A 262 2.31 -3.03 5.76
N ASP A 263 1.91 -2.24 6.76
CA ASP A 263 1.07 -1.03 6.61
C ASP A 263 -0.40 -1.34 6.23
N PHE A 264 -1.11 -2.02 7.14
CA PHE A 264 -2.50 -2.47 6.93
C PHE A 264 -3.54 -1.38 7.27
N TYR A 265 -3.14 -0.11 7.26
CA TYR A 265 -4.00 1.01 7.66
C TYR A 265 -5.31 1.09 6.86
N CYS A 266 -5.24 0.74 5.58
CA CYS A 266 -6.37 0.77 4.65
C CYS A 266 -7.04 -0.59 4.45
N ALA A 267 -6.65 -1.59 5.26
CA ALA A 267 -7.15 -2.95 5.10
C ALA A 267 -8.64 -3.05 5.44
N GLY A 268 -9.36 -3.88 4.69
CA GLY A 268 -10.80 -4.10 4.88
C GLY A 268 -11.41 -4.90 3.74
N ARG A 269 -12.71 -5.19 3.81
CA ARG A 269 -13.43 -5.86 2.71
C ARG A 269 -13.64 -4.90 1.55
N GLN A 270 -13.13 -5.24 0.37
CA GLN A 270 -13.25 -4.44 -0.85
C GLN A 270 -13.32 -5.36 -2.08
N SER A 271 -13.45 -4.77 -3.27
CA SER A 271 -13.25 -5.49 -4.52
C SER A 271 -11.87 -6.18 -4.52
N ARG A 272 -11.84 -7.44 -4.95
CA ARG A 272 -10.59 -8.20 -5.10
C ARG A 272 -9.61 -7.54 -6.07
N TRP A 273 -10.12 -6.76 -7.01
CA TRP A 273 -9.34 -6.14 -8.06
C TRP A 273 -8.70 -4.83 -7.63
N LEU A 274 -9.03 -4.27 -6.46
CA LEU A 274 -8.46 -2.98 -6.05
C LEU A 274 -6.95 -3.05 -5.85
N ASP A 275 -6.48 -4.02 -5.08
CA ASP A 275 -5.05 -4.22 -4.82
C ASP A 275 -4.28 -4.61 -6.10
N VAL A 276 -4.88 -5.44 -6.94
CA VAL A 276 -4.33 -5.82 -8.26
C VAL A 276 -4.21 -4.60 -9.17
N ALA A 277 -5.24 -3.76 -9.22
CA ALA A 277 -5.27 -2.51 -9.97
C ALA A 277 -4.23 -1.51 -9.46
N ASN A 278 -4.00 -1.45 -8.15
CA ASN A 278 -3.00 -0.56 -7.56
C ASN A 278 -1.58 -0.94 -8.04
N VAL A 279 -1.21 -2.22 -7.95
CA VAL A 279 0.09 -2.73 -8.47
C VAL A 279 0.22 -2.50 -9.97
N ARG A 280 -0.84 -2.81 -10.74
CA ARG A 280 -0.84 -2.63 -12.20
C ARG A 280 -0.64 -1.17 -12.58
N SER A 281 -1.46 -0.26 -12.06
CA SER A 281 -1.38 1.17 -12.38
C SER A 281 -0.04 1.76 -11.95
N TYR A 282 0.55 1.25 -10.86
CA TYR A 282 1.87 1.66 -10.42
C TYR A 282 2.97 1.25 -11.40
N LEU A 283 2.96 0.01 -11.91
CA LEU A 283 3.93 -0.41 -12.92
C LEU A 283 3.72 0.34 -14.25
N GLU A 284 2.48 0.64 -14.62
CA GLU A 284 2.15 1.52 -15.76
C GLU A 284 2.72 2.94 -15.54
N PHE A 285 2.60 3.48 -14.32
CA PHE A 285 3.22 4.77 -13.94
C PHE A 285 4.73 4.77 -14.19
N LEU A 286 5.40 3.71 -13.72
CA LEU A 286 6.85 3.58 -13.86
C LEU A 286 7.30 3.48 -15.32
N GLN A 287 6.47 2.95 -16.23
CA GLN A 287 6.80 2.88 -17.67
C GLN A 287 6.96 4.26 -18.32
N LEU A 288 6.42 5.32 -17.69
CA LEU A 288 6.60 6.70 -18.15
C LEU A 288 8.01 7.23 -17.87
N SER A 289 8.78 6.55 -17.01
CA SER A 289 10.17 6.90 -16.76
C SER A 289 11.06 6.44 -17.92
N PRO A 290 11.76 7.34 -18.63
CA PRO A 290 12.63 6.96 -19.75
C PRO A 290 13.83 6.13 -19.31
N SER A 291 14.15 6.13 -18.01
CA SER A 291 15.23 5.32 -17.45
C SER A 291 14.88 3.84 -17.30
N LEU A 292 13.60 3.50 -17.34
CA LEU A 292 13.10 2.14 -17.16
C LEU A 292 12.77 1.49 -18.50
N ASN A 293 12.97 0.18 -18.58
CA ASN A 293 12.66 -0.60 -19.76
C ASN A 293 11.22 -1.13 -19.67
N GLY A 294 10.35 -0.69 -20.58
CA GLY A 294 8.94 -1.07 -20.59
C GLY A 294 8.71 -2.59 -20.71
N ARG A 295 9.55 -3.30 -21.47
CA ARG A 295 9.47 -4.77 -21.59
C ARG A 295 9.77 -5.45 -20.26
N ARG A 296 10.79 -4.99 -19.52
CA ARG A 296 11.11 -5.50 -18.18
C ARG A 296 9.99 -5.22 -17.18
N LEU A 297 9.41 -4.01 -17.21
CA LEU A 297 8.24 -3.70 -16.36
C LEU A 297 7.03 -4.59 -16.71
N GLY A 298 6.82 -4.88 -18.00
CA GLY A 298 5.85 -5.87 -18.45
C GLY A 298 6.10 -7.25 -17.84
N GLN A 299 7.34 -7.75 -17.87
CA GLN A 299 7.71 -9.02 -17.24
C GLN A 299 7.48 -9.04 -15.72
N LEU A 300 7.72 -7.93 -15.02
CA LEU A 300 7.43 -7.82 -13.58
C LEU A 300 5.93 -7.87 -13.29
N ARG A 301 5.13 -7.18 -14.11
CA ARG A 301 3.65 -7.25 -14.05
C ARG A 301 3.17 -8.67 -14.31
N ASP A 302 3.69 -9.33 -15.35
CA ASP A 302 3.28 -10.67 -15.73
C ASP A 302 3.66 -11.68 -14.64
N ALA A 303 4.83 -11.52 -14.00
CA ALA A 303 5.23 -12.33 -12.85
C ALA A 303 4.30 -12.12 -11.64
N PHE A 304 3.91 -10.89 -11.34
CA PHE A 304 2.91 -10.58 -10.31
C PHE A 304 1.58 -11.28 -10.58
N MET A 305 1.05 -11.14 -11.80
CA MET A 305 -0.22 -11.78 -12.19
C MET A 305 -0.12 -13.31 -12.17
N SER A 306 1.01 -13.87 -12.60
CA SER A 306 1.30 -15.30 -12.50
C SER A 306 1.26 -15.78 -11.04
N GLY A 307 1.86 -15.01 -10.13
CA GLY A 307 1.82 -15.32 -8.70
C GLY A 307 0.42 -15.20 -8.09
N TYR A 308 -0.35 -14.20 -8.54
CA TYR A 308 -1.75 -14.01 -8.13
C TYR A 308 -2.66 -15.16 -8.60
N GLY A 309 -2.27 -15.85 -9.68
CA GLY A 309 -2.94 -17.06 -10.16
C GLY A 309 -4.24 -16.81 -10.93
N GLN A 310 -4.56 -15.55 -11.26
CA GLN A 310 -5.71 -15.18 -12.09
C GLN A 310 -5.28 -14.18 -13.16
N ALA A 311 -5.84 -14.31 -14.37
CA ALA A 311 -5.67 -13.31 -15.40
C ALA A 311 -6.49 -12.05 -15.08
N TRP A 312 -6.09 -10.91 -15.63
CA TRP A 312 -6.90 -9.69 -15.53
C TRP A 312 -8.22 -9.90 -16.30
N PRO A 313 -9.39 -9.66 -15.68
CA PRO A 313 -10.67 -9.92 -16.32
C PRO A 313 -11.01 -8.81 -17.32
N GLN A 314 -10.80 -9.08 -18.61
CA GLN A 314 -11.20 -8.17 -19.68
C GLN A 314 -12.74 -8.00 -19.69
N GLY A 315 -13.20 -6.76 -19.86
CA GLY A 315 -14.63 -6.42 -19.86
C GLY A 315 -15.40 -6.60 -18.55
N CYS A 316 -14.69 -6.74 -17.42
CA CYS A 316 -15.28 -6.70 -16.10
C CYS A 316 -15.36 -5.27 -15.57
N SER A 317 -16.57 -4.73 -15.39
CA SER A 317 -16.79 -3.35 -14.93
C SER A 317 -16.19 -3.08 -13.55
N GLU A 318 -16.26 -4.04 -12.63
CA GLU A 318 -15.64 -3.93 -11.30
C GLU A 318 -14.12 -3.69 -11.41
N ALA A 319 -13.43 -4.50 -12.22
CA ALA A 319 -11.99 -4.37 -12.42
C ALA A 319 -11.63 -3.05 -13.14
N ALA A 320 -12.46 -2.61 -14.10
CA ALA A 320 -12.31 -1.33 -14.78
C ALA A 320 -12.47 -0.14 -13.81
N ILE A 321 -13.47 -0.17 -12.92
CA ILE A 321 -13.64 0.85 -11.86
C ILE A 321 -12.38 0.93 -10.99
N CYS A 322 -11.90 -0.21 -10.49
CA CYS A 322 -10.70 -0.26 -9.66
C CYS A 322 -9.46 0.28 -10.38
N LEU A 323 -9.27 -0.09 -11.65
CA LEU A 323 -8.14 0.41 -12.45
C LEU A 323 -8.27 1.90 -12.70
N SER A 324 -9.42 2.38 -13.18
CA SER A 324 -9.70 3.79 -13.43
C SER A 324 -9.48 4.64 -12.17
N TYR A 325 -9.96 4.19 -11.02
CA TYR A 325 -9.72 4.86 -9.73
C TYR A 325 -8.21 4.97 -9.41
N GLN A 326 -7.47 3.87 -9.50
CA GLN A 326 -6.04 3.88 -9.17
C GLN A 326 -5.22 4.75 -10.13
N ARG A 327 -5.55 4.71 -11.44
CA ARG A 327 -4.95 5.59 -12.44
C ARG A 327 -5.24 7.07 -12.15
N LEU A 328 -6.47 7.38 -11.73
CA LEU A 328 -6.85 8.72 -11.32
C LEU A 328 -6.07 9.18 -10.08
N CYS A 329 -5.89 8.32 -9.06
CA CYS A 329 -5.03 8.64 -7.91
C CYS A 329 -3.60 9.01 -8.36
N ARG A 330 -3.01 8.26 -9.31
CA ARG A 330 -1.68 8.57 -9.86
C ARG A 330 -1.66 9.87 -10.68
N LEU A 331 -2.73 10.17 -11.39
CA LEU A 331 -2.88 11.42 -12.14
C LEU A 331 -2.95 12.61 -11.18
N VAL A 332 -3.73 12.51 -10.11
CA VAL A 332 -3.80 13.51 -9.02
C VAL A 332 -2.44 13.69 -8.37
N ASP A 333 -1.74 12.60 -8.05
CA ASP A 333 -0.40 12.65 -7.47
C ASP A 333 0.59 13.39 -8.37
N LEU A 334 0.55 13.11 -9.67
CA LEU A 334 1.40 13.73 -10.69
C LEU A 334 1.06 15.21 -10.86
N ALA A 335 -0.22 15.56 -10.93
CA ALA A 335 -0.70 16.93 -11.06
C ALA A 335 -0.22 17.78 -9.88
N HIS A 336 -0.41 17.30 -8.65
CA HIS A 336 0.04 17.98 -7.43
C HIS A 336 1.57 18.08 -7.28
N ARG A 337 2.36 17.20 -7.91
CA ARG A 337 3.83 17.33 -7.88
C ARG A 337 4.29 18.51 -8.75
N GLY A 338 3.52 18.82 -9.79
CA GLY A 338 3.91 19.77 -10.81
C GLY A 338 5.21 19.38 -11.54
N PRO A 339 5.66 20.23 -12.47
CA PRO A 339 6.92 20.02 -13.17
C PRO A 339 8.13 20.41 -12.30
N VAL A 340 9.18 19.58 -12.26
CA VAL A 340 10.45 19.90 -11.57
C VAL A 340 11.51 20.39 -12.58
N GLY A 341 11.70 21.71 -12.66
CA GLY A 341 12.64 22.34 -13.60
C GLY A 341 12.20 22.25 -15.08
N ARG A 342 12.99 22.84 -15.99
CA ARG A 342 12.61 22.95 -17.42
C ARG A 342 12.45 21.60 -18.12
N LEU A 343 13.41 20.69 -17.96
CA LEU A 343 13.31 19.33 -18.49
C LEU A 343 12.19 18.52 -17.81
N GLY A 344 11.87 18.83 -16.55
CA GLY A 344 10.74 18.24 -15.85
C GLY A 344 9.40 18.69 -16.40
N LYS A 345 9.27 19.92 -16.91
CA LYS A 345 8.00 20.40 -17.52
C LYS A 345 7.57 19.60 -18.73
N TRP A 346 8.49 19.33 -19.66
CA TRP A 346 8.20 18.51 -20.82
C TRP A 346 7.85 17.07 -20.44
N ARG A 347 8.66 16.44 -19.57
CA ARG A 347 8.41 15.07 -19.09
C ARG A 347 7.11 14.94 -18.32
N TRP A 348 6.79 15.93 -17.48
CA TRP A 348 5.55 15.99 -16.73
C TRP A 348 4.35 16.10 -17.67
N SER A 349 4.39 17.01 -18.65
CA SER A 349 3.31 17.15 -19.65
C SER A 349 3.09 15.86 -20.45
N GLN A 350 4.18 15.21 -20.89
CA GLN A 350 4.08 13.94 -21.60
C GLN A 350 3.51 12.83 -20.72
N ALA A 351 3.91 12.75 -19.44
CA ALA A 351 3.37 11.79 -18.49
C ALA A 351 1.86 12.02 -18.26
N MET A 352 1.43 13.28 -18.11
CA MET A 352 0.02 13.66 -18.00
C MET A 352 -0.78 13.24 -19.24
N GLN A 353 -0.29 13.56 -20.44
CA GLN A 353 -0.93 13.18 -21.70
C GLN A 353 -1.04 11.67 -21.87
N ASN A 354 0.02 10.92 -21.54
CA ASN A 354 0.00 9.46 -21.60
C ASN A 354 -1.02 8.89 -20.62
N TRP A 355 -1.13 9.44 -19.41
CA TRP A 355 -2.13 9.02 -18.43
C TRP A 355 -3.57 9.30 -18.88
N CYS A 356 -3.85 10.51 -19.36
CA CYS A 356 -5.15 10.83 -19.94
C CYS A 356 -5.47 9.92 -21.13
N GLY A 357 -4.47 9.59 -21.96
CA GLY A 357 -4.60 8.65 -23.07
C GLY A 357 -4.98 7.23 -22.63
N LEU A 358 -4.43 6.74 -21.52
CA LEU A 358 -4.78 5.43 -20.96
C LEU A 358 -6.23 5.38 -20.47
N LEU A 359 -6.69 6.42 -19.75
CA LEU A 359 -8.07 6.54 -19.29
C LEU A 359 -9.04 6.66 -20.48
N LEU A 360 -8.71 7.49 -21.49
CA LEU A 360 -9.52 7.61 -22.70
C LEU A 360 -9.59 6.32 -23.51
N LYS A 361 -8.50 5.53 -23.54
CA LYS A 361 -8.48 4.23 -24.20
C LYS A 361 -9.44 3.26 -23.50
N GLU A 362 -9.39 3.18 -22.18
CA GLU A 362 -10.29 2.35 -21.37
C GLU A 362 -11.76 2.71 -21.55
N MET A 363 -12.07 4.02 -21.58
CA MET A 363 -13.42 4.52 -21.88
C MET A 363 -13.91 4.07 -23.25
N LYS A 364 -13.04 4.11 -24.27
CA LYS A 364 -13.39 3.68 -25.64
C LYS A 364 -13.57 2.17 -25.75
N GLU A 365 -12.73 1.39 -25.07
CA GLU A 365 -12.81 -0.07 -25.04
C GLU A 365 -14.11 -0.52 -24.36
N SER A 366 -14.44 0.06 -23.19
CA SER A 366 -15.68 -0.23 -22.47
C SER A 366 -16.92 0.08 -23.31
N ARG A 367 -16.94 1.22 -24.03
CA ARG A 367 -18.06 1.57 -24.93
C ARG A 367 -18.23 0.58 -26.08
N LYS A 368 -17.12 0.09 -26.65
CA LYS A 368 -17.18 -0.92 -27.73
C LYS A 368 -17.77 -2.23 -27.24
N GLU A 369 -17.38 -2.66 -26.04
CA GLU A 369 -17.93 -3.87 -25.43
C GLU A 369 -19.41 -3.72 -25.09
N SER A 370 -19.85 -2.56 -24.57
CA SER A 370 -21.26 -2.27 -24.33
C SER A 370 -22.11 -2.25 -25.61
N GLN A 371 -21.54 -1.87 -26.76
CA GLN A 371 -22.24 -1.88 -28.05
C GLN A 371 -22.34 -3.28 -28.68
N GLN A 372 -21.54 -4.24 -28.23
CA GLN A 372 -21.54 -5.62 -28.73
C GLN A 372 -22.47 -6.56 -27.94
N ARG A 373 -22.90 -6.14 -26.75
CA ARG A 373 -23.91 -6.82 -25.94
C ARG A 373 -25.30 -6.28 -26.30
#